data_AF-A0A7C8VRQ0-F1
#
_entry.id   AF-A0A7C8VRQ0-F1
#
_cell.length_a   1.000
_cell.length_b   1.000
_cell.length_c   1.000
_cell.angle_alpha   90.00
_cell.angle_beta   90.00
_cell.angle_gamma   90.00
#
_symmetry.space_group_name_H-M   'P 1'
#
loop_
_entity.id
_entity.type
_entity.pdbx_description
1 polymer ?
#
loop_
_entity_poly.entity_id
_entity_poly.type
_entity_poly.pdbx_seq_one_letter_code
_entity_poly.pdbx_strand_id
1 'polypeptide(L)'
;MEAAGLMNDLPCLVIRGICDYSDGHKNKRWQQYAALVAAIYAKELLLQIPAVSKDETDGADTQRENINEINFIIPFHMPFLRNNNFVGRVEKLEEVHEYFSGPGFMDTLRIFALVGTGGMGKTQTALEYTYRHHRDYTAIFWISAVSETTIRASFIDVMQRIVKEQARVTWPESPPDYQAISSKLGIPGLIDEKGTVSANLEAFDNIRSAVFSWLQLPGNNRWLLIIDNADDLETFSITEYFPNQGSGDIFITSRRPEFSQSARQVDLDGLDSRSAITLLLNLANLTDSEVPENEATALVEKLGFMPLAISHAGCYINETKLPLEDYLSHYGKTFKAVQSRKPRFGWNYRNDTAVTTWEVSFSKIKEQDEEAALLLLVCSYLNPEEIFNNLWENNVLEKLEIQELVLLLASYSLVKIVKFGVFSVHPVVHSWARERSDPSERFKAIKYAINILGNASVRKNVLRESKEWEAREERRLASHLEYLHQYLKPLFSAFFQGEREFENQILFDHVYNIALVFFRQGKYDEAMQ
;
A
#
# COMPACT_ATOMS: atom_id res chain seq x y z
N MET A 1 40.44 -11.82 31.05
CA MET A 1 40.47 -13.29 30.95
C MET A 1 39.38 -13.78 29.99
N GLU A 2 39.11 -13.07 28.89
CA GLU A 2 37.83 -13.21 28.14
C GLU A 2 37.97 -13.87 26.76
N ALA A 3 39.16 -14.24 26.32
CA ALA A 3 39.35 -14.95 25.05
C ALA A 3 39.55 -16.47 25.21
N ALA A 4 39.31 -17.02 26.41
CA ALA A 4 39.42 -18.46 26.66
C ALA A 4 38.16 -19.16 26.09
N GLY A 5 38.30 -19.86 24.95
CA GLY A 5 37.22 -20.62 24.31
C GLY A 5 36.98 -20.25 22.84
N LEU A 6 37.13 -18.96 22.48
CA LEU A 6 36.86 -18.44 21.12
C LEU A 6 37.69 -19.10 20.01
N MET A 7 38.89 -19.59 20.32
CA MET A 7 39.78 -20.25 19.35
C MET A 7 39.31 -21.65 18.95
N ASN A 8 38.35 -22.22 19.68
CA ASN A 8 37.81 -23.55 19.38
C ASN A 8 36.70 -23.50 18.32
N ASP A 9 36.03 -22.36 18.16
CA ASP A 9 34.85 -22.19 17.29
C ASP A 9 35.10 -21.26 16.09
N LEU A 10 36.18 -20.46 16.12
CA LEU A 10 36.56 -19.55 15.04
C LEU A 10 38.04 -19.72 14.68
N PRO A 11 38.41 -19.80 13.38
CA PRO A 11 39.81 -19.79 12.95
C PRO A 11 40.39 -18.38 13.13
N CYS A 12 40.79 -18.07 14.35
CA CYS A 12 41.31 -16.76 14.73
C CYS A 12 42.64 -16.87 15.49
N LEU A 13 43.51 -15.88 15.30
CA LEU A 13 44.72 -15.70 16.09
C LEU A 13 44.44 -14.68 17.19
N VAL A 14 44.69 -15.04 18.45
CA VAL A 14 44.40 -14.17 19.60
C VAL A 14 45.69 -13.54 20.13
N ILE A 15 45.74 -12.21 20.13
CA ILE A 15 46.84 -11.42 20.69
C ILE A 15 46.40 -10.87 22.05
N ARG A 16 47.19 -11.11 23.10
CA ARG A 16 46.83 -10.75 24.49
C ARG A 16 47.90 -9.90 25.16
N GLY A 17 47.47 -8.85 25.84
CA GLY A 17 48.30 -8.12 26.80
C GLY A 17 48.24 -8.80 28.16
N ILE A 18 49.39 -8.99 28.80
CA ILE A 18 49.51 -9.58 30.15
C ILE A 18 49.90 -8.45 31.12
N CYS A 19 49.07 -8.19 32.14
CA CYS A 19 49.33 -7.16 33.15
C CYS A 19 49.40 -7.68 34.59
N ASP A 20 48.68 -8.76 34.92
CA ASP A 20 48.51 -9.20 36.31
C ASP A 20 49.66 -10.07 36.85
N TYR A 21 50.54 -10.57 35.97
CA TYR A 21 51.65 -11.46 36.36
C TYR A 21 52.93 -10.71 36.75
N SER A 22 53.02 -9.41 36.50
CA SER A 22 54.23 -8.60 36.69
C SER A 22 54.19 -7.71 37.94
N ASP A 23 53.11 -7.78 38.73
CA ASP A 23 52.90 -6.99 39.95
C ASP A 23 52.18 -7.84 41.01
N GLY A 24 52.82 -8.08 42.16
CA GLY A 24 52.25 -8.84 43.28
C GLY A 24 51.02 -8.20 43.92
N HIS A 25 50.69 -6.95 43.57
CA HIS A 25 49.58 -6.19 44.14
C HIS A 25 48.37 -6.03 43.18
N LYS A 26 48.38 -6.67 42.00
CA LYS A 26 47.27 -6.62 41.00
C LYS A 26 46.76 -5.19 40.73
N ASN A 27 47.68 -4.24 40.51
CA ASN A 27 47.29 -2.86 40.27
C ASN A 27 46.76 -2.66 38.84
N LYS A 28 45.57 -2.03 38.72
CA LYS A 28 44.91 -1.74 37.43
C LYS A 28 45.69 -0.77 36.53
N ARG A 29 46.70 -0.06 37.05
CA ARG A 29 47.51 0.91 36.29
C ARG A 29 48.20 0.29 35.08
N TRP A 30 48.55 -1.00 35.14
CA TRP A 30 49.27 -1.70 34.05
C TRP A 30 48.36 -2.24 32.93
N GLN A 31 47.03 -2.23 33.12
CA GLN A 31 46.08 -2.74 32.13
C GLN A 31 46.11 -1.91 30.84
N GLN A 32 46.19 -0.58 30.96
CA GLN A 32 46.27 0.32 29.80
C GLN A 32 47.55 0.10 29.01
N TYR A 33 48.68 -0.14 29.69
CA TYR A 33 49.96 -0.42 29.05
C TYR A 33 49.93 -1.78 28.33
N ALA A 34 49.41 -2.83 28.99
CA ALA A 34 49.29 -4.15 28.38
C ALA A 34 48.35 -4.16 27.16
N ALA A 35 47.24 -3.41 27.21
CA ALA A 35 46.35 -3.24 26.08
C ALA A 35 47.03 -2.51 24.91
N LEU A 36 47.78 -1.44 25.19
CA LEU A 36 48.51 -0.69 24.18
C LEU A 36 49.59 -1.55 23.51
N VAL A 37 50.35 -2.32 24.28
CA VAL A 37 51.38 -3.24 23.77
C VAL A 37 50.76 -4.33 22.88
N ALA A 38 49.62 -4.90 23.28
CA ALA A 38 48.91 -5.89 22.47
C ALA A 38 48.41 -5.30 21.14
N ALA A 39 47.90 -4.07 21.16
CA ALA A 39 47.44 -3.37 19.95
C ALA A 39 48.61 -3.03 19.00
N ILE A 40 49.74 -2.56 19.54
CA ILE A 40 50.95 -2.29 18.74
C ILE A 40 51.50 -3.58 18.13
N TYR A 41 51.55 -4.66 18.90
CA TYR A 41 51.99 -5.96 18.38
C TYR A 41 51.05 -6.49 17.28
N ALA A 42 49.73 -6.33 17.44
CA ALA A 42 48.77 -6.69 16.40
C ALA A 42 48.99 -5.91 15.10
N LYS A 43 49.25 -4.60 15.21
CA LYS A 43 49.60 -3.77 14.07
C LYS A 43 50.89 -4.24 13.39
N GLU A 44 51.94 -4.50 14.16
CA GLU A 44 53.22 -4.95 13.61
C GLU A 44 53.10 -6.32 12.94
N LEU A 45 52.37 -7.25 13.56
CA LEU A 45 52.10 -8.57 12.99
C LEU A 45 51.38 -8.47 11.64
N LEU A 46 50.37 -7.61 11.53
CA LEU A 46 49.65 -7.37 10.27
C LEU A 46 50.55 -6.76 9.18
N LEU A 47 51.60 -6.03 9.56
CA LEU A 47 52.59 -5.50 8.60
C LEU A 47 53.58 -6.56 8.13
N GLN A 48 53.83 -7.60 8.95
CA GLN A 48 54.76 -8.69 8.62
C GLN A 48 54.08 -9.88 7.94
N ILE A 49 52.75 -9.99 8.01
CA ILE A 49 51.98 -10.98 7.25
C ILE A 49 51.93 -10.49 5.79
N PRO A 50 52.57 -11.18 4.83
CA PRO A 50 52.49 -10.80 3.44
C PRO A 50 51.02 -10.83 3.00
N ALA A 51 50.53 -9.76 2.37
CA ALA A 51 49.28 -9.84 1.62
C ALA A 51 49.46 -10.93 0.57
N VAL A 52 48.66 -11.99 0.62
CA VAL A 52 48.68 -13.04 -0.40
C VAL A 52 48.21 -12.41 -1.71
N SER A 53 49.15 -11.92 -2.51
CA SER A 53 48.99 -11.82 -3.95
C SER A 53 48.83 -13.24 -4.46
N LYS A 54 47.66 -13.57 -5.01
CA LYS A 54 47.49 -14.78 -5.80
C LYS A 54 48.45 -14.70 -6.97
N ASP A 55 49.55 -15.42 -6.90
CA ASP A 55 50.21 -15.99 -8.07
C ASP A 55 51.00 -17.23 -7.67
N GLU A 56 50.75 -18.29 -8.44
CA GLU A 56 51.55 -19.51 -8.64
C GLU A 56 51.78 -20.47 -7.46
N THR A 57 50.94 -21.51 -7.40
CA THR A 57 51.43 -22.87 -7.15
C THR A 57 50.72 -23.84 -8.08
N ASP A 58 51.45 -24.32 -9.08
CA ASP A 58 51.13 -25.49 -9.90
C ASP A 58 51.09 -26.75 -9.03
N GLY A 59 50.09 -27.60 -9.26
CA GLY A 59 50.04 -28.95 -8.68
C GLY A 59 48.65 -29.55 -8.57
N ALA A 60 48.13 -30.07 -9.68
CA ALA A 60 47.14 -31.15 -9.78
C ALA A 60 46.03 -31.19 -8.71
N ASP A 61 45.09 -30.25 -8.79
CA ASP A 61 43.73 -30.47 -8.30
C ASP A 61 42.77 -29.79 -9.28
N THR A 62 41.70 -30.50 -9.65
CA THR A 62 40.61 -30.02 -10.51
C THR A 62 40.26 -28.57 -10.20
N GLN A 63 40.44 -27.67 -11.18
CA GLN A 63 40.13 -26.25 -11.09
C GLN A 63 38.68 -26.05 -10.65
N ARG A 64 38.44 -25.92 -9.33
CA ARG A 64 37.26 -25.25 -8.82
C ARG A 64 37.49 -23.78 -9.08
N GLU A 65 36.85 -23.25 -10.11
CA GLU A 65 36.85 -21.81 -10.38
C GLU A 65 36.36 -21.10 -9.12
N ASN A 66 37.26 -20.44 -8.40
CA ASN A 66 36.92 -19.70 -7.19
C ASN A 66 36.06 -18.49 -7.58
N ILE A 67 34.93 -18.29 -6.91
CA ILE A 67 34.08 -17.11 -7.08
C ILE A 67 34.83 -15.87 -6.57
N ASN A 68 35.60 -15.25 -7.46
CA ASN A 68 36.39 -14.06 -7.16
C ASN A 68 35.51 -12.81 -7.08
N GLU A 69 34.52 -12.69 -7.98
CA GLU A 69 33.62 -11.54 -8.06
C GLU A 69 32.15 -11.96 -7.91
N ILE A 70 31.39 -11.17 -7.16
CA ILE A 70 29.94 -11.34 -7.01
C ILE A 70 29.25 -10.54 -8.13
N ASN A 71 28.36 -11.19 -8.86
CA ASN A 71 27.58 -10.55 -9.90
C ASN A 71 26.41 -9.76 -9.29
N PHE A 72 26.32 -8.46 -9.63
CA PHE A 72 25.21 -7.59 -9.24
C PHE A 72 24.16 -7.38 -10.33
N ILE A 73 24.42 -7.87 -11.54
CA ILE A 73 23.54 -7.70 -12.69
C ILE A 73 22.58 -8.88 -12.75
N ILE A 74 21.32 -8.65 -12.40
CA ILE A 74 20.24 -9.64 -12.47
C ILE A 74 19.31 -9.25 -13.61
N PRO A 75 19.08 -10.13 -14.62
CA PRO A 75 18.20 -9.83 -15.74
C PRO A 75 16.83 -9.33 -15.29
N PHE A 76 16.35 -8.29 -15.99
CA PHE A 76 15.05 -7.71 -15.73
C PHE A 76 13.95 -8.75 -15.97
N HIS A 77 13.21 -9.04 -14.92
CA HIS A 77 12.09 -9.96 -14.94
C HIS A 77 11.07 -9.50 -13.90
N MET A 78 9.88 -9.15 -14.37
CA MET A 78 8.75 -8.80 -13.51
C MET A 78 7.74 -9.93 -13.51
N PRO A 79 7.05 -10.18 -12.39
CA PRO A 79 5.97 -11.18 -12.33
C PRO A 79 4.80 -10.86 -13.27
N PHE A 80 4.72 -9.64 -13.80
CA PHE A 80 3.61 -9.16 -14.61
C PHE A 80 4.10 -8.45 -15.88
N LEU A 81 3.37 -8.64 -16.97
CA LEU A 81 3.59 -7.93 -18.23
C LEU A 81 3.24 -6.45 -18.10
N ARG A 82 3.92 -5.62 -18.90
CA ARG A 82 3.65 -4.17 -18.97
C ARG A 82 2.23 -3.90 -19.45
N ASN A 83 1.56 -2.95 -18.81
CA ASN A 83 0.21 -2.56 -19.17
C ASN A 83 0.15 -1.63 -20.38
N ASN A 84 -0.26 -2.16 -21.54
CA ASN A 84 -0.41 -1.39 -22.78
C ASN A 84 -1.55 -0.37 -22.76
N ASN A 85 -2.50 -0.49 -21.82
CA ASN A 85 -3.57 0.49 -21.59
C ASN A 85 -3.24 1.44 -20.44
N PHE A 86 -2.01 1.45 -19.92
CA PHE A 86 -1.60 2.40 -18.90
C PHE A 86 -1.62 3.82 -19.47
N VAL A 87 -2.29 4.74 -18.78
CA VAL A 87 -2.43 6.15 -19.19
C VAL A 87 -2.23 7.10 -18.01
N GLY A 88 -1.83 8.33 -18.31
CA GLY A 88 -1.64 9.38 -17.32
C GLY A 88 -0.44 9.14 -16.39
N ARG A 89 -0.54 9.71 -15.18
CA ARG A 89 0.45 9.59 -14.08
C ARG A 89 1.85 10.11 -14.40
N VAL A 90 2.00 10.96 -15.42
CA VAL A 90 3.31 11.49 -15.86
C VAL A 90 4.02 12.19 -14.71
N GLU A 91 3.37 13.18 -14.09
CA GLU A 91 3.91 13.94 -12.95
C GLU A 91 4.27 13.04 -11.76
N LYS A 92 3.47 12.01 -11.48
CA LYS A 92 3.74 11.08 -10.37
C LYS A 92 4.92 10.15 -10.65
N LEU A 93 5.05 9.68 -11.89
CA LEU A 93 6.21 8.88 -12.30
C LEU A 93 7.49 9.71 -12.31
N GLU A 94 7.40 10.98 -12.73
CA GLU A 94 8.49 11.94 -12.64
C GLU A 94 8.87 12.22 -11.18
N GLU A 95 7.91 12.45 -10.28
CA GLU A 95 8.18 12.64 -8.84
C GLU A 95 8.93 11.43 -8.23
N VAL A 96 8.54 10.21 -8.59
CA VAL A 96 9.24 8.98 -8.17
C VAL A 96 10.67 8.94 -8.75
N HIS A 97 10.81 9.22 -10.04
CA HIS A 97 12.11 9.18 -10.71
C HIS A 97 13.08 10.23 -10.18
N GLU A 98 12.62 11.46 -9.96
CA GLU A 98 13.43 12.54 -9.38
C GLU A 98 13.92 12.18 -7.98
N TYR A 99 13.06 11.57 -7.16
CA TYR A 99 13.45 11.11 -5.83
C TYR A 99 14.52 10.01 -5.88
N PHE A 100 14.35 9.02 -6.75
CA PHE A 100 15.31 7.92 -6.93
C PHE A 100 16.56 8.28 -7.77
N SER A 101 16.56 9.42 -8.46
CA SER A 101 17.71 9.89 -9.24
C SER A 101 18.47 11.01 -8.54
N GLY A 102 17.88 11.61 -7.50
CA GLY A 102 18.47 12.70 -6.74
C GLY A 102 19.80 12.29 -6.07
N PRO A 103 20.69 13.28 -5.81
CA PRO A 103 21.95 13.04 -5.11
C PRO A 103 21.66 12.55 -3.69
N GLY A 104 21.76 11.25 -3.49
CA GLY A 104 21.68 10.63 -2.17
C GLY A 104 22.92 10.98 -1.34
N PHE A 105 22.76 11.05 -0.03
CA PHE A 105 23.91 10.92 0.86
C PHE A 105 24.49 9.51 0.68
N MET A 106 25.83 9.39 0.66
CA MET A 106 26.47 8.06 0.61
C MET A 106 25.89 7.18 1.72
N ASP A 107 25.56 5.94 1.38
CA ASP A 107 25.05 4.90 2.29
C ASP A 107 23.65 5.13 2.89
N THR A 108 22.80 5.90 2.20
CA THR A 108 21.37 6.05 2.58
C THR A 108 20.43 5.36 1.60
N LEU A 109 19.49 4.58 2.14
CA LEU A 109 18.39 4.00 1.37
C LEU A 109 17.37 5.06 0.99
N ARG A 110 16.92 5.04 -0.25
CA ARG A 110 15.85 5.92 -0.73
C ARG A 110 14.56 5.12 -0.72
N ILE A 111 13.66 5.46 0.18
CA ILE A 111 12.38 4.76 0.34
C ILE A 111 11.26 5.70 -0.11
N PHE A 112 10.47 5.25 -1.09
CA PHE A 112 9.31 5.97 -1.61
C PHE A 112 8.06 5.09 -1.43
N ALA A 113 6.97 5.67 -0.94
CA ALA A 113 5.72 4.96 -0.72
C ALA A 113 4.57 5.63 -1.48
N LEU A 114 3.96 4.91 -2.43
CA LEU A 114 2.68 5.27 -3.00
C LEU A 114 1.55 4.67 -2.17
N VAL A 115 0.72 5.54 -1.59
CA VAL A 115 -0.41 5.16 -0.75
C VAL A 115 -1.74 5.57 -1.37
N GLY A 116 -2.86 5.06 -0.86
CA GLY A 116 -4.21 5.48 -1.29
C GLY A 116 -5.20 4.31 -1.40
N THR A 117 -6.44 4.61 -1.79
CA THR A 117 -7.54 3.62 -1.82
C THR A 117 -7.28 2.44 -2.78
N GLY A 118 -7.89 1.28 -2.49
CA GLY A 118 -7.93 0.15 -3.43
C GLY A 118 -8.54 0.56 -4.78
N GLY A 119 -7.92 0.14 -5.89
CA GLY A 119 -8.37 0.47 -7.25
C GLY A 119 -7.76 1.73 -7.90
N MET A 120 -6.95 2.51 -7.17
CA MET A 120 -6.29 3.72 -7.71
C MET A 120 -5.10 3.47 -8.65
N GLY A 121 -4.63 2.23 -8.77
CA GLY A 121 -3.56 1.86 -9.69
C GLY A 121 -2.13 2.02 -9.14
N LYS A 122 -1.92 1.97 -7.81
CA LYS A 122 -0.59 2.07 -7.18
C LYS A 122 0.39 1.03 -7.72
N THR A 123 0.01 -0.24 -7.68
CA THR A 123 0.80 -1.34 -8.26
C THR A 123 1.09 -1.13 -9.74
N GLN A 124 0.08 -0.72 -10.52
CA GLN A 124 0.28 -0.47 -11.95
C GLN A 124 1.23 0.70 -12.21
N THR A 125 1.23 1.71 -11.33
CA THR A 125 2.15 2.84 -11.37
C THR A 125 3.57 2.40 -11.02
N ALA A 126 3.75 1.58 -9.98
CA ALA A 126 5.05 0.99 -9.65
C ALA A 126 5.60 0.09 -10.77
N LEU A 127 4.74 -0.74 -11.36
CA LEU A 127 5.10 -1.58 -12.51
C LEU A 127 5.46 -0.75 -13.75
N GLU A 128 4.71 0.30 -14.05
CA GLU A 128 5.04 1.19 -15.16
C GLU A 128 6.37 1.92 -14.93
N TYR A 129 6.65 2.38 -13.70
CA TYR A 129 7.95 2.94 -13.34
C TYR A 129 9.09 1.96 -13.61
N THR A 130 8.96 0.69 -13.18
CA THR A 130 10.01 -0.30 -13.41
C THR A 130 10.23 -0.55 -14.90
N TYR A 131 9.17 -0.67 -15.71
CA TYR A 131 9.34 -0.83 -17.16
C TYR A 131 10.01 0.38 -17.83
N ARG A 132 9.72 1.61 -17.40
CA ARG A 132 10.33 2.82 -17.93
C ARG A 132 11.81 2.97 -17.55
N HIS A 133 12.16 2.64 -16.32
CA HIS A 133 13.46 2.94 -15.72
C HIS A 133 14.33 1.71 -15.44
N HIS A 134 13.95 0.51 -15.92
CA HIS A 134 14.69 -0.73 -15.60
C HIS A 134 16.18 -0.69 -15.96
N ARG A 135 16.58 0.13 -16.94
CA ARG A 135 17.98 0.27 -17.38
C ARG A 135 18.86 1.05 -16.41
N ASP A 136 18.24 1.80 -15.50
CA ASP A 136 18.95 2.57 -14.47
C ASP A 136 19.45 1.65 -13.33
N TYR A 137 18.90 0.43 -13.27
CA TYR A 137 19.14 -0.54 -12.22
C TYR A 137 19.91 -1.77 -12.73
N THR A 138 20.79 -2.33 -11.89
CA THR A 138 21.48 -3.61 -12.12
C THR A 138 20.62 -4.80 -11.67
N ALA A 139 19.72 -4.61 -10.72
CA ALA A 139 18.80 -5.64 -10.26
C ALA A 139 17.46 -5.04 -9.81
N ILE A 140 16.36 -5.71 -10.17
CA ILE A 140 15.01 -5.32 -9.74
C ILE A 140 14.27 -6.54 -9.21
N PHE A 141 13.76 -6.41 -7.98
CA PHE A 141 13.07 -7.47 -7.25
C PHE A 141 11.66 -7.02 -6.84
N TRP A 142 10.69 -7.90 -7.03
CA TRP A 142 9.29 -7.65 -6.67
C TRP A 142 8.91 -8.53 -5.49
N ILE A 143 8.54 -7.92 -4.37
CA ILE A 143 8.13 -8.59 -3.13
C ILE A 143 6.64 -8.38 -2.94
N SER A 144 5.88 -9.48 -2.88
CA SER A 144 4.48 -9.45 -2.48
C SER A 144 4.39 -9.35 -0.96
N ALA A 145 3.93 -8.21 -0.44
CA ALA A 145 3.75 -7.93 0.99
C ALA A 145 2.32 -8.16 1.49
N VAL A 146 1.55 -9.02 0.81
CA VAL A 146 0.16 -9.36 1.17
C VAL A 146 0.08 -10.06 2.52
N SER A 147 1.08 -10.88 2.83
CA SER A 147 1.27 -11.57 4.11
C SER A 147 2.73 -11.95 4.28
N GLU A 148 3.14 -12.23 5.51
CA GLU A 148 4.49 -12.71 5.81
C GLU A 148 4.86 -13.96 4.99
N THR A 149 3.93 -14.88 4.75
CA THR A 149 4.16 -16.06 3.90
C THR A 149 4.52 -15.67 2.46
N THR A 150 3.85 -14.67 1.89
CA THR A 150 4.15 -14.21 0.52
C THR A 150 5.46 -13.42 0.44
N ILE A 151 5.82 -12.71 1.50
CA ILE A 151 7.14 -12.05 1.61
C ILE A 151 8.23 -13.12 1.61
N ARG A 152 8.10 -14.14 2.46
CA ARG A 152 9.02 -15.27 2.53
C ARG A 152 9.24 -15.93 1.17
N ALA A 153 8.15 -16.27 0.49
CA ALA A 153 8.22 -16.84 -0.85
C ALA A 153 8.93 -15.92 -1.85
N SER A 154 8.70 -14.60 -1.78
CA SER A 154 9.34 -13.62 -2.65
C SER A 154 10.85 -13.52 -2.40
N PHE A 155 11.29 -13.54 -1.14
CA PHE A 155 12.73 -13.53 -0.80
C PHE A 155 13.46 -14.80 -1.25
N ILE A 156 12.79 -15.95 -1.19
CA ILE A 156 13.33 -17.20 -1.76
C ILE A 156 13.49 -17.06 -3.28
N ASP A 157 12.51 -16.50 -3.99
CA ASP A 157 12.62 -16.22 -5.44
C ASP A 157 13.76 -15.24 -5.75
N VAL A 158 13.92 -14.18 -4.96
CA VAL A 158 15.05 -13.24 -5.09
C VAL A 158 16.39 -13.97 -4.97
N MET A 159 16.56 -14.78 -3.93
CA MET A 159 17.79 -15.55 -3.74
C MET A 159 17.99 -16.56 -4.88
N GLN A 160 16.93 -17.22 -5.32
CA GLN A 160 16.97 -18.17 -6.44
C GLN A 160 17.45 -17.48 -7.73
N ARG A 161 17.02 -16.24 -7.99
CA ARG A 161 17.47 -15.44 -9.14
C ARG A 161 18.94 -15.05 -9.02
N ILE A 162 19.39 -14.64 -7.84
CA ILE A 162 20.80 -14.31 -7.57
C ILE A 162 21.68 -15.54 -7.82
N VAL A 163 21.33 -16.69 -7.25
CA VAL A 163 22.06 -17.96 -7.40
C VAL A 163 22.13 -18.39 -8.86
N LYS A 164 20.99 -18.38 -9.57
CA LYS A 164 20.92 -18.79 -10.98
C LYS A 164 21.81 -17.92 -11.86
N GLU A 165 21.78 -16.61 -11.65
CA GLU A 165 22.56 -15.69 -12.49
C GLU A 165 24.05 -15.70 -12.13
N GLN A 166 24.39 -15.83 -10.84
CA GLN A 166 25.79 -16.03 -10.42
C GLN A 166 26.36 -17.30 -11.06
N ALA A 167 25.60 -18.40 -11.05
CA ALA A 167 25.99 -19.66 -11.68
C ALA A 167 26.23 -19.47 -13.19
N ARG A 168 25.29 -18.82 -13.88
CA ARG A 168 25.36 -18.56 -15.33
C ARG A 168 26.59 -17.74 -15.74
N VAL A 169 26.95 -16.73 -14.95
CA VAL A 169 28.08 -15.83 -15.25
C VAL A 169 29.42 -16.45 -14.87
N THR A 170 29.48 -17.18 -13.75
CA THR A 170 30.73 -17.78 -13.26
C THR A 170 31.10 -19.01 -14.08
N TRP A 171 30.13 -19.88 -14.40
CA TRP A 171 30.35 -21.13 -15.14
C TRP A 171 29.51 -21.17 -16.44
N PRO A 172 29.87 -20.40 -17.48
CA PRO A 172 29.10 -20.35 -18.72
C PRO A 172 29.19 -21.64 -19.54
N GLU A 173 30.29 -22.39 -19.42
CA GLU A 173 30.60 -23.57 -20.25
C GLU A 173 30.76 -24.86 -19.43
N SER A 174 30.55 -24.81 -18.11
CA SER A 174 30.72 -25.95 -17.21
C SER A 174 29.58 -26.04 -16.18
N PRO A 175 29.40 -27.21 -15.53
CA PRO A 175 28.45 -27.33 -14.42
C PRO A 175 28.82 -26.38 -13.26
N PRO A 176 27.85 -25.61 -12.71
CA PRO A 176 28.12 -24.71 -11.60
C PRO A 176 28.47 -25.44 -10.30
N ASP A 177 29.39 -24.87 -9.52
CA ASP A 177 29.63 -25.29 -8.13
C ASP A 177 28.67 -24.53 -7.20
N TYR A 178 27.48 -25.08 -6.99
CA TYR A 178 26.48 -24.48 -6.11
C TYR A 178 26.90 -24.46 -4.63
N GLN A 179 27.81 -25.35 -4.21
CA GLN A 179 28.36 -25.30 -2.86
C GLN A 179 29.25 -24.07 -2.68
N ALA A 180 30.09 -23.77 -3.69
CA ALA A 180 30.88 -22.54 -3.70
C ALA A 180 30.00 -21.28 -3.70
N ILE A 181 28.92 -21.25 -4.48
CA ILE A 181 27.95 -20.12 -4.48
C ILE A 181 27.31 -19.99 -3.10
N SER A 182 26.82 -21.09 -2.55
CA SER A 182 26.17 -21.17 -1.25
C SER A 182 27.08 -20.63 -0.13
N SER A 183 28.35 -21.03 -0.11
CA SER A 183 29.34 -20.49 0.84
C SER A 183 29.62 -19.01 0.61
N LYS A 184 29.76 -18.56 -0.64
CA LYS A 184 30.07 -17.16 -0.98
C LYS A 184 28.93 -16.21 -0.61
N LEU A 185 27.68 -16.65 -0.77
CA LEU A 185 26.48 -15.88 -0.41
C LEU A 185 26.10 -16.02 1.09
N GLY A 186 26.85 -16.80 1.87
CA GLY A 186 26.60 -16.94 3.32
C GLY A 186 25.41 -17.83 3.68
N ILE A 187 25.01 -18.75 2.81
CA ILE A 187 23.89 -19.68 3.01
C ILE A 187 24.29 -21.15 2.81
N PRO A 188 25.35 -21.65 3.49
CA PRO A 188 25.87 -23.00 3.30
C PRO A 188 24.79 -24.07 3.53
N GLY A 189 24.64 -24.99 2.57
CA GLY A 189 23.69 -26.11 2.66
C GLY A 189 22.23 -25.75 2.36
N LEU A 190 21.93 -24.50 2.00
CA LEU A 190 20.59 -24.05 1.60
C LEU A 190 20.37 -24.04 0.09
N ILE A 191 21.34 -24.52 -0.69
CA ILE A 191 21.23 -24.69 -2.15
C ILE A 191 21.50 -26.16 -2.45
N ASP A 192 20.59 -26.81 -3.19
CA ASP A 192 20.77 -28.19 -3.62
C ASP A 192 21.72 -28.32 -4.82
N GLU A 193 22.03 -29.56 -5.22
CA GLU A 193 22.92 -29.86 -6.37
C GLU A 193 22.40 -29.32 -7.72
N LYS A 194 21.11 -28.96 -7.80
CA LYS A 194 20.48 -28.39 -8.99
C LYS A 194 20.42 -26.86 -8.95
N GLY A 195 20.90 -26.24 -7.88
CA GLY A 195 20.84 -24.79 -7.68
C GLY A 195 19.53 -24.29 -7.09
N THR A 196 18.69 -25.18 -6.57
CA THR A 196 17.41 -24.82 -5.95
C THR A 196 17.63 -24.33 -4.53
N VAL A 197 17.12 -23.15 -4.21
CA VAL A 197 17.18 -22.58 -2.87
C VAL A 197 16.12 -23.22 -1.98
N SER A 198 16.51 -23.59 -0.76
CA SER A 198 15.64 -24.20 0.24
C SER A 198 14.44 -23.30 0.57
N ALA A 199 13.25 -23.89 0.55
CA ALA A 199 12.01 -23.23 0.95
C ALA A 199 11.60 -23.56 2.40
N ASN A 200 12.50 -24.16 3.20
CA ASN A 200 12.21 -24.47 4.60
C ASN A 200 12.06 -23.18 5.43
N LEU A 201 11.09 -23.18 6.35
CA LEU A 201 10.81 -22.05 7.25
C LEU A 201 12.02 -21.68 8.11
N GLU A 202 12.74 -22.68 8.62
CA GLU A 202 13.94 -22.47 9.45
C GLU A 202 15.10 -21.81 8.69
N ALA A 203 15.07 -21.87 7.35
CA ALA A 203 16.09 -21.28 6.49
C ALA A 203 15.81 -19.81 6.15
N PHE A 204 14.60 -19.32 6.41
CA PHE A 204 14.17 -18.00 5.92
C PHE A 204 15.03 -16.85 6.43
N ASP A 205 15.35 -16.84 7.73
CA ASP A 205 16.17 -15.76 8.30
C ASP A 205 17.58 -15.71 7.72
N ASN A 206 18.16 -16.87 7.41
CA ASN A 206 19.45 -16.96 6.74
C ASN A 206 19.36 -16.44 5.29
N ILE A 207 18.30 -16.81 4.56
CA ILE A 207 18.06 -16.34 3.20
C ILE A 207 17.85 -14.82 3.19
N ARG A 208 16.99 -14.29 4.06
CA ARG A 208 16.73 -12.85 4.21
C ARG A 208 18.02 -12.09 4.52
N SER A 209 18.79 -12.57 5.50
CA SER A 209 20.07 -11.95 5.89
C SER A 209 21.09 -11.98 4.75
N ALA A 210 21.12 -13.04 3.94
CA ALA A 210 22.00 -13.14 2.79
C ALA A 210 21.56 -12.25 1.62
N VAL A 211 20.25 -12.08 1.38
CA VAL A 211 19.75 -11.08 0.42
C VAL A 211 20.21 -9.68 0.85
N PHE A 212 20.02 -9.30 2.12
CA PHE A 212 20.47 -7.99 2.60
C PHE A 212 21.98 -7.82 2.50
N SER A 213 22.74 -8.83 2.92
CA SER A 213 24.20 -8.81 2.78
C SER A 213 24.61 -8.57 1.32
N TRP A 214 23.97 -9.26 0.37
CA TRP A 214 24.21 -9.08 -1.06
C TRP A 214 23.88 -7.67 -1.55
N LEU A 215 22.73 -7.12 -1.14
CA LEU A 215 22.31 -5.74 -1.47
C LEU A 215 23.25 -4.67 -0.89
N GLN A 216 23.97 -5.01 0.18
CA GLN A 216 24.86 -4.10 0.91
C GLN A 216 26.33 -4.22 0.50
N LEU A 217 26.67 -5.15 -0.40
CA LEU A 217 28.04 -5.33 -0.84
C LEU A 217 28.60 -4.06 -1.51
N PRO A 218 29.89 -3.73 -1.30
CA PRO A 218 30.51 -2.60 -1.96
C PRO A 218 30.35 -2.66 -3.49
N GLY A 219 29.89 -1.55 -4.09
CA GLY A 219 29.61 -1.47 -5.52
C GLY A 219 28.20 -1.88 -5.94
N ASN A 220 27.39 -2.45 -5.03
CA ASN A 220 25.99 -2.79 -5.30
C ASN A 220 25.05 -1.65 -4.88
N ASN A 221 24.96 -0.60 -5.71
CA ASN A 221 24.24 0.63 -5.39
C ASN A 221 23.16 1.03 -6.43
N ARG A 222 22.76 0.10 -7.29
CA ARG A 222 21.77 0.33 -8.35
C ARG A 222 20.71 -0.76 -8.37
N TRP A 223 20.29 -1.22 -7.20
CA TRP A 223 19.18 -2.16 -7.09
C TRP A 223 17.88 -1.44 -6.70
N LEU A 224 16.75 -2.02 -7.12
CA LEU A 224 15.41 -1.57 -6.77
C LEU A 224 14.61 -2.73 -6.16
N LEU A 225 14.07 -2.52 -4.96
CA LEU A 225 13.17 -3.43 -4.28
C LEU A 225 11.76 -2.86 -4.29
N ILE A 226 10.84 -3.51 -5.01
CA ILE A 226 9.42 -3.15 -5.01
C ILE A 226 8.72 -3.96 -3.93
N ILE A 227 8.10 -3.28 -2.98
CA ILE A 227 7.31 -3.88 -1.90
C ILE A 227 5.85 -3.58 -2.18
N ASP A 228 5.13 -4.56 -2.70
CA ASP A 228 3.79 -4.37 -3.22
C ASP A 228 2.71 -4.93 -2.29
N ASN A 229 1.67 -4.14 -2.02
CA ASN A 229 0.58 -4.43 -1.07
C ASN A 229 1.03 -4.52 0.40
N ALA A 230 1.87 -3.60 0.87
CA ALA A 230 2.26 -3.52 2.29
C ALA A 230 1.11 -2.95 3.15
N ASP A 231 0.00 -3.70 3.23
CA ASP A 231 -1.26 -3.25 3.82
C ASP A 231 -1.49 -3.76 5.25
N ASP A 232 -0.87 -4.89 5.61
CA ASP A 232 -1.01 -5.53 6.92
C ASP A 232 0.09 -5.03 7.85
N LEU A 233 -0.20 -3.92 8.53
CA LEU A 233 0.73 -3.28 9.47
C LEU A 233 0.56 -3.80 10.90
N GLU A 234 -0.51 -4.57 11.13
CA GLU A 234 -0.86 -5.12 12.43
C GLU A 234 -0.14 -6.45 12.71
N THR A 235 0.11 -7.28 11.69
CA THR A 235 0.71 -8.60 11.91
C THR A 235 2.23 -8.64 11.74
N PHE A 236 2.83 -7.75 10.94
CA PHE A 236 4.28 -7.67 10.78
C PHE A 236 4.75 -6.25 10.46
N SER A 237 6.00 -5.95 10.84
CA SER A 237 6.64 -4.70 10.47
C SER A 237 7.36 -4.84 9.13
N ILE A 238 6.96 -4.03 8.15
CA ILE A 238 7.59 -4.08 6.82
C ILE A 238 9.07 -3.64 6.83
N THR A 239 9.47 -2.82 7.81
CA THR A 239 10.86 -2.36 7.95
C THR A 239 11.83 -3.48 8.30
N GLU A 240 11.35 -4.61 8.85
CA GLU A 240 12.16 -5.81 9.08
C GLU A 240 12.60 -6.49 7.78
N TYR A 241 11.98 -6.10 6.66
CA TYR A 241 12.29 -6.59 5.33
C TYR A 241 13.16 -5.62 4.52
N PHE A 242 13.73 -4.61 5.16
CA PHE A 242 14.67 -3.67 4.54
C PHE A 242 16.11 -3.95 5.00
N PRO A 243 17.12 -3.75 4.15
CA PRO A 243 18.50 -3.69 4.62
C PRO A 243 18.68 -2.51 5.58
N ASN A 244 19.58 -2.62 6.55
CA ASN A 244 19.78 -1.58 7.57
C ASN A 244 20.66 -0.41 7.10
N GLN A 245 21.35 -0.58 5.97
CA GLN A 245 22.36 0.34 5.38
C GLN A 245 22.44 0.08 3.87
N GLY A 246 23.14 0.94 3.14
CA GLY A 246 23.45 0.76 1.72
C GLY A 246 22.87 1.86 0.83
N SER A 247 23.08 1.74 -0.48
CA SER A 247 22.75 2.78 -1.46
C SER A 247 21.81 2.26 -2.55
N GLY A 248 20.59 1.84 -2.18
CA GLY A 248 19.59 1.34 -3.12
C GLY A 248 18.20 1.91 -2.90
N ASP A 249 17.28 1.53 -3.78
CA ASP A 249 15.93 2.09 -3.82
C ASP A 249 14.88 1.08 -3.36
N ILE A 250 13.94 1.55 -2.54
CA ILE A 250 12.78 0.78 -2.09
C ILE A 250 11.52 1.52 -2.51
N PHE A 251 10.68 0.87 -3.30
CA PHE A 251 9.41 1.41 -3.76
C PHE A 251 8.24 0.61 -3.18
N ILE A 252 7.50 1.23 -2.27
CA ILE A 252 6.38 0.64 -1.56
C ILE A 252 5.05 1.03 -2.22
N THR A 253 4.12 0.09 -2.33
CA THR A 253 2.69 0.35 -2.59
C THR A 253 1.85 -0.13 -1.41
N SER A 254 0.91 0.71 -0.94
CA SER A 254 0.04 0.36 0.19
C SER A 254 -1.31 1.07 0.18
N ARG A 255 -2.32 0.49 0.82
CA ARG A 255 -3.60 1.13 1.17
C ARG A 255 -3.54 1.86 2.52
N ARG A 256 -2.44 1.74 3.25
CA ARG A 256 -2.22 2.39 4.55
C ARG A 256 -1.36 3.63 4.38
N PRO A 257 -1.81 4.83 4.77
CA PRO A 257 -1.04 6.07 4.64
C PRO A 257 -0.09 6.31 5.83
N GLU A 258 0.60 5.28 6.30
CA GLU A 258 1.36 5.26 7.56
C GLU A 258 2.89 5.14 7.37
N PHE A 259 3.40 5.56 6.22
CA PHE A 259 4.81 5.47 5.82
C PHE A 259 5.56 6.81 5.91
N SER A 260 4.89 7.90 6.25
CA SER A 260 5.47 9.26 6.23
C SER A 260 6.68 9.45 7.15
N GLN A 261 6.84 8.60 8.17
CA GLN A 261 8.01 8.61 9.06
C GLN A 261 9.21 7.82 8.50
N SER A 262 8.97 6.84 7.62
CA SER A 262 9.98 5.89 7.14
C SER A 262 10.26 6.00 5.63
N ALA A 263 9.46 6.76 4.89
CA ALA A 263 9.55 6.92 3.46
C ALA A 263 9.05 8.30 3.00
N ARG A 264 9.47 8.70 1.79
CA ARG A 264 8.76 9.75 1.04
C ARG A 264 7.40 9.20 0.63
N GLN A 265 6.36 9.57 1.39
CA GLN A 265 4.99 9.15 1.14
C GLN A 265 4.26 10.11 0.20
N VAL A 266 3.57 9.55 -0.79
CA VAL A 266 2.72 10.28 -1.73
C VAL A 266 1.39 9.55 -1.89
N ASP A 267 0.28 10.28 -1.71
CA ASP A 267 -1.07 9.77 -1.99
C ASP A 267 -1.31 9.75 -3.51
N LEU A 268 -1.85 8.62 -3.99
CA LEU A 268 -2.21 8.43 -5.38
C LEU A 268 -3.73 8.60 -5.57
N ASP A 269 -4.11 9.79 -5.98
CA ASP A 269 -5.50 10.16 -6.31
C ASP A 269 -6.01 9.49 -7.60
N GLY A 270 -7.23 9.80 -8.05
CA GLY A 270 -7.75 9.37 -9.37
C GLY A 270 -6.92 9.87 -10.56
N LEU A 271 -7.24 9.39 -11.76
CA LEU A 271 -6.64 9.93 -13.00
C LEU A 271 -7.11 11.37 -13.25
N ASP A 272 -6.34 12.13 -14.01
CA ASP A 272 -6.86 13.35 -14.62
C ASP A 272 -7.98 13.01 -15.62
N SER A 273 -8.90 13.96 -15.84
CA SER A 273 -10.09 13.75 -16.68
C SER A 273 -9.75 13.19 -18.06
N ARG A 274 -8.71 13.73 -18.72
CA ARG A 274 -8.31 13.30 -20.07
C ARG A 274 -7.81 11.86 -20.08
N SER A 275 -6.94 11.50 -19.14
CA SER A 275 -6.45 10.12 -19.02
C SER A 275 -7.56 9.15 -18.65
N ALA A 276 -8.50 9.57 -17.78
CA ALA A 276 -9.66 8.76 -17.41
C ALA A 276 -10.56 8.45 -18.62
N ILE A 277 -10.88 9.47 -19.44
CA ILE A 277 -11.66 9.31 -20.67
C ILE A 277 -10.90 8.41 -21.66
N THR A 278 -9.60 8.63 -21.83
CA THR A 278 -8.76 7.81 -22.72
C THR A 278 -8.78 6.34 -22.31
N LEU A 279 -8.65 6.05 -21.01
CA LEU A 279 -8.73 4.68 -20.48
C LEU A 279 -10.10 4.06 -20.76
N LEU A 280 -11.17 4.80 -20.52
CA LEU A 280 -12.55 4.34 -20.75
C LEU A 280 -12.75 3.97 -22.22
N LEU A 281 -12.41 4.86 -23.15
CA LEU A 281 -12.64 4.67 -24.59
C LEU A 281 -11.79 3.51 -25.14
N ASN A 282 -10.52 3.43 -24.75
CA ASN A 282 -9.64 2.32 -25.15
C ASN A 282 -10.22 0.96 -24.74
N LEU A 283 -10.73 0.84 -23.50
CA LEU A 283 -11.27 -0.42 -22.99
C LEU A 283 -12.68 -0.72 -23.49
N ALA A 284 -13.48 0.32 -23.75
CA ALA A 284 -14.77 0.23 -24.41
C ALA A 284 -14.66 -0.12 -25.91
N ASN A 285 -13.45 -0.01 -26.48
CA ASN A 285 -13.19 -0.09 -27.91
C ASN A 285 -14.07 0.91 -28.69
N LEU A 286 -14.07 2.14 -28.21
CA LEU A 286 -14.76 3.30 -28.77
C LEU A 286 -13.74 4.38 -29.14
N THR A 287 -14.10 5.21 -30.10
CA THR A 287 -13.33 6.38 -30.54
C THR A 287 -13.97 7.68 -30.04
N ASP A 288 -13.18 8.75 -29.99
CA ASP A 288 -13.67 10.09 -29.61
C ASP A 288 -14.84 10.57 -30.49
N SER A 289 -14.95 10.06 -31.73
CA SER A 289 -16.05 10.40 -32.64
C SER A 289 -17.36 9.66 -32.36
N GLU A 290 -17.30 8.53 -31.67
CA GLU A 290 -18.47 7.68 -31.38
C GLU A 290 -19.20 8.10 -30.10
N VAL A 291 -18.54 8.87 -29.24
CA VAL A 291 -19.04 9.23 -27.92
C VAL A 291 -18.94 10.74 -27.71
N PRO A 292 -20.05 11.44 -27.42
CA PRO A 292 -20.00 12.83 -27.01
C PRO A 292 -19.12 13.01 -25.76
N GLU A 293 -18.19 13.98 -25.80
CA GLU A 293 -17.21 14.21 -24.72
C GLU A 293 -17.88 14.41 -23.34
N ASN A 294 -19.05 15.05 -23.32
CA ASN A 294 -19.86 15.25 -22.11
C ASN A 294 -20.35 13.94 -21.49
N GLU A 295 -20.66 12.91 -22.27
CA GLU A 295 -21.10 11.60 -21.75
C GLU A 295 -19.93 10.82 -21.16
N ALA A 296 -18.80 10.78 -21.85
CA ALA A 296 -17.58 10.16 -21.35
C ALA A 296 -17.14 10.82 -20.04
N THR A 297 -17.17 12.15 -20.01
CA THR A 297 -16.85 12.97 -18.82
C THR A 297 -17.79 12.64 -17.66
N ALA A 298 -19.10 12.66 -17.90
CA ALA A 298 -20.10 12.35 -16.87
C ALA A 298 -19.91 10.94 -16.29
N LEU A 299 -19.52 9.95 -17.11
CA LEU A 299 -19.25 8.61 -16.60
C LEU A 299 -17.97 8.55 -15.75
N VAL A 300 -16.86 9.14 -16.20
CA VAL A 300 -15.61 9.08 -15.44
C VAL A 300 -15.70 9.87 -14.13
N GLU A 301 -16.45 10.98 -14.11
CA GLU A 301 -16.80 11.72 -12.89
C GLU A 301 -17.59 10.85 -11.91
N LYS A 302 -18.61 10.14 -12.41
CA LYS A 302 -19.41 9.21 -11.59
C LYS A 302 -18.58 8.04 -11.04
N LEU A 303 -17.53 7.65 -11.77
CA LEU A 303 -16.55 6.65 -11.35
C LEU A 303 -15.41 7.23 -10.50
N GLY A 304 -15.48 8.52 -10.13
CA GLY A 304 -14.48 9.19 -9.31
C GLY A 304 -13.07 9.19 -9.91
N PHE A 305 -12.97 9.10 -11.24
CA PHE A 305 -11.71 8.99 -11.97
C PHE A 305 -10.83 7.79 -11.55
N MET A 306 -11.42 6.77 -10.93
CA MET A 306 -10.69 5.60 -10.43
C MET A 306 -10.37 4.62 -11.56
N PRO A 307 -9.08 4.32 -11.84
CA PRO A 307 -8.67 3.45 -12.94
C PRO A 307 -9.38 2.10 -12.98
N LEU A 308 -9.49 1.41 -11.83
CA LEU A 308 -10.08 0.07 -11.81
C LEU A 308 -11.58 0.10 -12.08
N ALA A 309 -12.30 1.10 -11.55
CA ALA A 309 -13.73 1.27 -11.77
C ALA A 309 -14.03 1.64 -13.23
N ILE A 310 -13.22 2.52 -13.82
CA ILE A 310 -13.23 2.85 -15.25
C ILE A 310 -12.97 1.62 -16.10
N SER A 311 -11.98 0.81 -15.72
CA SER A 311 -11.61 -0.36 -16.50
C SER A 311 -12.72 -1.42 -16.51
N HIS A 312 -13.41 -1.60 -15.38
CA HIS A 312 -14.61 -2.45 -15.33
C HIS A 312 -15.74 -1.92 -16.22
N ALA A 313 -16.00 -0.61 -16.18
CA ALA A 313 -17.04 0.00 -17.00
C ALA A 313 -16.74 -0.14 -18.50
N GLY A 314 -15.52 0.22 -18.93
CA GLY A 314 -15.10 0.10 -20.33
C GLY A 314 -15.18 -1.34 -20.85
N CYS A 315 -14.62 -2.30 -20.10
CA CYS A 315 -14.73 -3.71 -20.49
C CYS A 315 -16.18 -4.20 -20.56
N TYR A 316 -17.03 -3.82 -19.60
CA TYR A 316 -18.44 -4.21 -19.62
C TYR A 316 -19.18 -3.64 -20.83
N ILE A 317 -18.96 -2.36 -21.15
CA ILE A 317 -19.51 -1.70 -22.35
C ILE A 317 -19.08 -2.45 -23.61
N ASN A 318 -17.80 -2.79 -23.73
CA ASN A 318 -17.28 -3.53 -24.87
C ASN A 318 -17.85 -4.95 -24.98
N GLU A 319 -17.95 -5.68 -23.87
CA GLU A 319 -18.48 -7.05 -23.82
C GLU A 319 -19.98 -7.11 -24.14
N THR A 320 -20.75 -6.16 -23.61
CA THR A 320 -22.22 -6.13 -23.75
C THR A 320 -22.70 -5.37 -24.98
N LYS A 321 -21.83 -4.56 -25.59
CA LYS A 321 -22.17 -3.60 -26.65
C LYS A 321 -23.26 -2.60 -26.23
N LEU A 322 -23.38 -2.37 -24.92
CA LEU A 322 -24.32 -1.40 -24.37
C LEU A 322 -23.84 0.02 -24.71
N PRO A 323 -24.68 0.87 -25.32
CA PRO A 323 -24.34 2.28 -25.53
C PRO A 323 -23.96 2.98 -24.23
N LEU A 324 -23.05 3.94 -24.30
CA LEU A 324 -22.54 4.65 -23.12
C LEU A 324 -23.67 5.38 -22.37
N GLU A 325 -24.56 6.04 -23.11
CA GLU A 325 -25.75 6.72 -22.58
C GLU A 325 -26.63 5.77 -21.76
N ASP A 326 -26.90 4.57 -22.28
CA ASP A 326 -27.69 3.55 -21.60
C ASP A 326 -26.98 3.04 -20.34
N TYR A 327 -25.66 2.83 -20.41
CA TYR A 327 -24.86 2.46 -19.25
C TYR A 327 -24.95 3.53 -18.15
N LEU A 328 -24.79 4.80 -18.51
CA LEU A 328 -24.83 5.93 -17.58
C LEU A 328 -26.21 6.07 -16.90
N SER A 329 -27.28 5.94 -17.70
CA SER A 329 -28.68 5.96 -17.26
C SER A 329 -29.02 4.83 -16.30
N HIS A 330 -28.35 3.68 -16.44
CA HIS A 330 -28.57 2.50 -15.61
C HIS A 330 -27.50 2.24 -14.55
N TYR A 331 -26.51 3.14 -14.41
CA TYR A 331 -25.34 2.95 -13.55
C TYR A 331 -25.67 2.41 -12.16
N GLY A 332 -26.66 2.97 -11.45
CA GLY A 332 -27.00 2.51 -10.10
C GLY A 332 -27.47 1.05 -10.06
N LYS A 333 -28.25 0.63 -11.07
CA LYS A 333 -28.75 -0.75 -11.19
C LYS A 333 -27.65 -1.71 -11.66
N THR A 334 -26.75 -1.25 -12.52
CA THR A 334 -25.68 -2.08 -13.09
C THR A 334 -24.42 -2.10 -12.22
N PHE A 335 -24.23 -1.14 -11.30
CA PHE A 335 -23.04 -0.97 -10.48
C PHE A 335 -22.58 -2.26 -9.81
N LYS A 336 -23.46 -2.89 -9.04
CA LYS A 336 -23.14 -4.13 -8.33
C LYS A 336 -22.78 -5.25 -9.31
N ALA A 337 -23.54 -5.39 -10.40
CA ALA A 337 -23.28 -6.40 -11.41
C ALA A 337 -21.97 -6.18 -12.17
N VAL A 338 -21.55 -4.93 -12.38
CA VAL A 338 -20.34 -4.58 -13.13
C VAL A 338 -19.11 -4.59 -12.22
N GLN A 339 -19.16 -3.94 -11.07
CA GLN A 339 -18.00 -3.79 -10.18
C GLN A 339 -17.68 -5.09 -9.41
N SER A 340 -18.62 -6.03 -9.32
CA SER A 340 -18.37 -7.37 -8.79
C SER A 340 -17.92 -8.37 -9.86
N ARG A 341 -17.93 -8.01 -11.15
CA ARG A 341 -17.40 -8.90 -12.20
C ARG A 341 -15.88 -8.88 -12.18
N LYS A 342 -15.28 -10.07 -12.24
CA LYS A 342 -13.87 -10.20 -12.53
C LYS A 342 -13.63 -9.68 -13.95
N PRO A 343 -12.82 -8.64 -14.13
CA PRO A 343 -12.48 -8.22 -15.46
C PRO A 343 -11.67 -9.31 -16.14
N ARG A 344 -12.04 -9.67 -17.36
CA ARG A 344 -11.30 -10.63 -18.20
C ARG A 344 -10.09 -9.94 -18.81
N PHE A 345 -9.19 -9.49 -17.96
CA PHE A 345 -7.92 -8.96 -18.40
C PHE A 345 -6.93 -10.09 -18.70
N GLY A 346 -6.06 -9.90 -19.69
CA GLY A 346 -4.81 -10.66 -19.81
C GLY A 346 -3.76 -10.26 -18.75
N TRP A 347 -4.11 -9.37 -17.81
CA TRP A 347 -3.28 -8.93 -16.69
C TRP A 347 -3.35 -9.98 -15.59
N ASN A 348 -2.38 -10.90 -15.54
CA ASN A 348 -2.27 -11.97 -14.52
C ASN A 348 -1.91 -11.44 -13.11
N TYR A 349 -2.29 -10.20 -12.76
CA TYR A 349 -1.90 -9.57 -11.50
C TYR A 349 -2.73 -10.07 -10.30
N ARG A 350 -4.04 -10.31 -10.48
CA ARG A 350 -4.93 -10.91 -9.48
C ARG A 350 -6.34 -11.07 -10.05
N ASN A 351 -7.08 -12.03 -9.53
CA ASN A 351 -8.51 -12.22 -9.83
C ASN A 351 -9.43 -11.31 -8.98
N ASP A 352 -8.88 -10.24 -8.40
CA ASP A 352 -9.53 -9.38 -7.41
C ASP A 352 -10.13 -8.13 -8.07
N THR A 353 -11.33 -7.73 -7.63
CA THR A 353 -12.01 -6.52 -8.09
C THR A 353 -11.78 -5.37 -7.11
N ALA A 354 -12.13 -4.14 -7.51
CA ALA A 354 -12.16 -3.01 -6.59
C ALA A 354 -13.02 -3.33 -5.36
N VAL A 355 -14.16 -4.00 -5.59
CA VAL A 355 -15.08 -4.47 -4.54
C VAL A 355 -14.43 -5.47 -3.58
N THR A 356 -13.67 -6.47 -4.05
CA THR A 356 -13.04 -7.44 -3.13
C THR A 356 -11.97 -6.79 -2.28
N THR A 357 -11.22 -5.82 -2.83
CA THR A 357 -10.22 -5.07 -2.04
C THR A 357 -10.87 -4.21 -0.95
N TRP A 358 -11.97 -3.51 -1.24
CA TRP A 358 -12.67 -2.74 -0.21
C TRP A 358 -13.35 -3.64 0.84
N GLU A 359 -13.89 -4.80 0.44
CA GLU A 359 -14.49 -5.74 1.38
C GLU A 359 -13.47 -6.28 2.38
N VAL A 360 -12.23 -6.55 1.95
CA VAL A 360 -11.13 -6.95 2.86
C VAL A 360 -10.82 -5.83 3.87
N SER A 361 -10.67 -4.58 3.41
CA SER A 361 -10.44 -3.43 4.31
C SER A 361 -11.60 -3.24 5.30
N PHE A 362 -12.83 -3.34 4.84
CA PHE A 362 -14.01 -3.17 5.68
C PHE A 362 -14.20 -4.31 6.69
N SER A 363 -13.89 -5.54 6.30
CA SER A 363 -13.92 -6.68 7.22
C SER A 363 -12.91 -6.49 8.34
N LYS A 364 -11.70 -6.01 8.02
CA LYS A 364 -10.67 -5.64 9.00
C LYS A 364 -11.09 -4.50 9.92
N ILE A 365 -11.68 -3.44 9.38
CA ILE A 365 -12.24 -2.36 10.19
C ILE A 365 -13.32 -2.90 11.11
N LYS A 366 -14.26 -3.72 10.60
CA LYS A 366 -15.36 -4.28 11.40
C LYS A 366 -14.87 -5.21 12.51
N GLU A 367 -13.80 -5.98 12.26
CA GLU A 367 -13.12 -6.78 13.29
C GLU A 367 -12.49 -5.93 14.39
N GLN A 368 -11.96 -4.74 14.02
CA GLN A 368 -11.32 -3.81 14.96
C GLN A 368 -12.34 -2.94 15.71
N ASP A 369 -13.36 -2.43 15.01
CA ASP A 369 -14.36 -1.50 15.51
C ASP A 369 -15.65 -1.58 14.64
N GLU A 370 -16.72 -2.15 15.21
CA GLU A 370 -18.01 -2.25 14.53
C GLU A 370 -18.68 -0.89 14.30
N GLU A 371 -18.40 0.13 15.13
CA GLU A 371 -18.97 1.47 15.00
C GLU A 371 -18.30 2.24 13.86
N ALA A 372 -16.99 2.09 13.66
CA ALA A 372 -16.29 2.66 12.51
C ALA A 372 -16.82 2.05 11.20
N ALA A 373 -17.03 0.73 11.17
CA ALA A 373 -17.64 0.06 10.03
C ALA A 373 -19.07 0.58 9.77
N LEU A 374 -19.89 0.72 10.82
CA LEU A 374 -21.23 1.29 10.71
C LEU A 374 -21.18 2.74 10.21
N LEU A 375 -20.25 3.56 10.69
CA LEU A 375 -20.07 4.95 10.26
C LEU A 375 -19.85 5.05 8.75
N LEU A 376 -19.02 4.17 8.17
CA LEU A 376 -18.83 4.15 6.72
C LEU A 376 -20.13 3.87 5.96
N LEU A 377 -20.95 2.93 6.47
CA LEU A 377 -22.24 2.61 5.86
C LEU A 377 -23.24 3.76 6.00
N VAL A 378 -23.26 4.45 7.14
CA VAL A 378 -24.06 5.66 7.35
C VAL A 378 -23.63 6.75 6.38
N CYS A 379 -22.32 6.95 6.18
CA CYS A 379 -21.80 7.92 5.22
C CYS A 379 -22.28 7.64 3.79
N SER A 380 -22.61 6.39 3.45
CA SER A 380 -23.16 6.02 2.12
C SER A 380 -24.56 6.61 1.82
N TYR A 381 -25.21 7.16 2.84
CA TYR A 381 -26.49 7.89 2.79
C TYR A 381 -26.35 9.40 3.03
N LEU A 382 -25.13 9.86 3.29
CA LEU A 382 -24.78 11.28 3.34
C LEU A 382 -24.13 11.67 2.00
N ASN A 383 -24.15 12.96 1.66
CA ASN A 383 -23.31 13.45 0.56
C ASN A 383 -21.84 13.00 0.76
N PRO A 384 -21.21 12.32 -0.21
CA PRO A 384 -19.83 11.82 -0.11
C PRO A 384 -18.78 12.92 0.09
N GLU A 385 -19.10 14.15 -0.30
CA GLU A 385 -18.21 15.30 -0.18
C GLU A 385 -18.54 16.13 1.06
N GLU A 386 -17.50 16.76 1.63
CA GLU A 386 -17.60 17.71 2.74
C GLU A 386 -18.31 17.20 4.02
N ILE A 387 -18.33 15.89 4.30
CA ILE A 387 -18.88 15.33 5.55
C ILE A 387 -18.14 15.93 6.76
N PHE A 388 -18.88 16.49 7.74
CA PHE A 388 -18.28 17.42 8.70
C PHE A 388 -18.76 17.29 10.13
N ASN A 389 -17.87 17.55 11.08
CA ASN A 389 -18.09 17.26 12.50
C ASN A 389 -19.35 17.88 13.10
N ASN A 390 -19.83 18.99 12.52
CA ASN A 390 -21.06 19.64 12.97
C ASN A 390 -22.33 18.86 12.55
N LEU A 391 -22.23 17.76 11.82
CA LEU A 391 -23.34 16.81 11.74
C LEU A 391 -23.58 16.09 13.09
N TRP A 392 -22.58 16.04 13.98
CA TRP A 392 -22.60 15.20 15.18
C TRP A 392 -22.84 15.90 16.52
N GLU A 393 -22.79 17.25 16.64
CA GLU A 393 -22.79 17.90 17.97
C GLU A 393 -24.07 17.71 18.84
N ASN A 394 -25.15 17.15 18.28
CA ASN A 394 -26.39 16.81 19.00
C ASN A 394 -26.71 15.29 18.93
N ASN A 395 -25.75 14.47 18.54
CA ASN A 395 -25.90 13.02 18.44
C ASN A 395 -25.31 12.33 19.67
N VAL A 396 -25.64 11.04 19.86
CA VAL A 396 -25.17 10.22 20.99
C VAL A 396 -23.65 10.09 21.00
N LEU A 397 -23.01 10.12 19.83
CA LEU A 397 -21.56 10.06 19.70
C LEU A 397 -20.94 11.46 19.84
N GLU A 398 -19.98 11.59 20.75
CA GLU A 398 -19.25 12.84 20.94
C GLU A 398 -18.31 13.14 19.76
N LYS A 399 -17.96 14.41 19.57
CA LYS A 399 -17.10 14.88 18.47
C LYS A 399 -15.73 14.19 18.44
N LEU A 400 -15.19 13.81 19.60
CA LEU A 400 -13.92 13.11 19.75
C LEU A 400 -14.03 11.65 19.32
N GLU A 401 -15.11 10.96 19.70
CA GLU A 401 -15.38 9.57 19.31
C GLU A 401 -15.46 9.45 17.77
N ILE A 402 -16.19 10.34 17.11
CA ILE A 402 -16.26 10.36 15.64
C ILE A 402 -14.91 10.58 14.98
N GLN A 403 -14.02 11.38 15.58
CA GLN A 403 -12.69 11.59 15.03
C GLN A 403 -11.85 10.31 15.06
N GLU A 404 -11.95 9.53 16.13
CA GLU A 404 -11.27 8.23 16.23
C GLU A 404 -11.79 7.24 15.18
N LEU A 405 -13.12 7.15 15.01
CA LEU A 405 -13.73 6.32 13.97
C LEU A 405 -13.29 6.76 12.56
N VAL A 406 -13.25 8.06 12.29
CA VAL A 406 -12.81 8.61 10.99
C VAL A 406 -11.32 8.36 10.77
N LEU A 407 -10.48 8.45 11.81
CA LEU A 407 -9.05 8.13 11.73
C LEU A 407 -8.84 6.65 11.37
N LEU A 408 -9.62 5.74 11.96
CA LEU A 408 -9.58 4.33 11.60
C LEU A 408 -10.03 4.11 10.15
N LEU A 409 -11.10 4.74 9.68
CA LEU A 409 -11.50 4.64 8.27
C LEU A 409 -10.44 5.22 7.32
N ALA A 410 -9.77 6.28 7.73
CA ALA A 410 -8.72 6.94 6.95
C ALA A 410 -7.43 6.12 6.91
N SER A 411 -7.12 5.36 7.97
CA SER A 411 -5.95 4.47 7.99
C SER A 411 -6.05 3.38 6.91
N TYR A 412 -7.25 2.93 6.56
CA TYR A 412 -7.48 2.00 5.44
C TYR A 412 -7.72 2.69 4.08
N SER A 413 -7.57 4.02 4.01
CA SER A 413 -7.88 4.84 2.82
C SER A 413 -9.31 4.65 2.28
N LEU A 414 -10.30 4.31 3.12
CA LEU A 414 -11.71 4.26 2.71
C LEU A 414 -12.37 5.64 2.77
N VAL A 415 -11.83 6.54 3.58
CA VAL A 415 -12.17 7.96 3.63
C VAL A 415 -10.91 8.81 3.52
N LYS A 416 -11.07 10.05 3.05
CA LYS A 416 -9.99 11.05 2.98
C LYS A 416 -10.31 12.19 3.94
N ILE A 417 -9.42 12.45 4.88
CA ILE A 417 -9.52 13.64 5.74
C ILE A 417 -9.08 14.85 4.91
N VAL A 418 -10.03 15.73 4.60
CA VAL A 418 -9.78 16.94 3.80
C VAL A 418 -9.10 18.01 4.66
N LYS A 419 -9.59 18.17 5.88
CA LYS A 419 -9.05 19.06 6.92
C LYS A 419 -9.63 18.68 8.27
N PHE A 420 -9.19 19.34 9.35
CA PHE A 420 -9.74 19.11 10.67
C PHE A 420 -11.27 19.21 10.67
N GLY A 421 -11.91 18.11 11.08
CA GLY A 421 -13.36 17.98 11.17
C GLY A 421 -14.12 17.93 9.83
N VAL A 422 -13.43 17.68 8.71
CA VAL A 422 -14.06 17.48 7.40
C VAL A 422 -13.38 16.32 6.67
N PHE A 423 -14.17 15.36 6.21
CA PHE A 423 -13.71 14.22 5.43
C PHE A 423 -14.64 13.93 4.26
N SER A 424 -14.19 13.09 3.34
CA SER A 424 -14.94 12.67 2.16
C SER A 424 -14.80 11.18 1.92
N VAL A 425 -15.78 10.58 1.25
CA VAL A 425 -15.74 9.18 0.80
C VAL A 425 -15.61 9.18 -0.72
N HIS A 426 -14.70 8.37 -1.26
CA HIS A 426 -14.55 8.26 -2.72
C HIS A 426 -15.86 7.80 -3.37
N PRO A 427 -16.35 8.38 -4.49
CA PRO A 427 -17.69 8.13 -5.05
C PRO A 427 -18.02 6.64 -5.28
N VAL A 428 -17.04 5.86 -5.74
CA VAL A 428 -17.21 4.42 -6.01
C VAL A 428 -17.19 3.60 -4.71
N VAL A 429 -16.38 3.99 -3.71
CA VAL A 429 -16.39 3.36 -2.38
C VAL A 429 -17.71 3.66 -1.68
N HIS A 430 -18.18 4.90 -1.80
CA HIS A 430 -19.46 5.36 -1.28
C HIS A 430 -20.63 4.56 -1.87
N SER A 431 -20.65 4.41 -3.21
CA SER A 431 -21.67 3.59 -3.88
C SER A 431 -21.57 2.12 -3.50
N TRP A 432 -20.35 1.58 -3.41
CA TRP A 432 -20.12 0.21 -2.97
C TRP A 432 -20.65 -0.03 -1.54
N ALA A 433 -20.32 0.86 -0.59
CA ALA A 433 -20.76 0.78 0.81
C ALA A 433 -22.30 0.67 0.92
N ARG A 434 -23.03 1.40 0.07
CA ARG A 434 -24.49 1.34 0.00
C ARG A 434 -25.02 0.04 -0.61
N GLU A 435 -24.42 -0.41 -1.71
CA GLU A 435 -24.90 -1.58 -2.47
C GLU A 435 -24.49 -2.94 -1.86
N ARG A 436 -23.48 -2.95 -0.97
CA ARG A 436 -23.07 -4.16 -0.23
C ARG A 436 -24.06 -4.55 0.85
N SER A 437 -24.70 -3.59 1.52
CA SER A 437 -25.49 -3.86 2.72
C SER A 437 -26.73 -4.69 2.43
N ASP A 438 -26.92 -5.71 3.27
CA ASP A 438 -28.18 -6.45 3.35
C ASP A 438 -29.32 -5.54 3.86
N PRO A 439 -30.60 -5.92 3.72
CA PRO A 439 -31.72 -5.07 4.12
C PRO A 439 -31.68 -4.60 5.58
N SER A 440 -31.19 -5.43 6.51
CA SER A 440 -31.13 -5.10 7.93
C SER A 440 -30.04 -4.06 8.21
N GLU A 441 -28.83 -4.30 7.71
CA GLU A 441 -27.70 -3.38 7.84
C GLU A 441 -27.99 -2.05 7.14
N ARG A 442 -28.67 -2.11 5.99
CA ARG A 442 -29.13 -0.96 5.21
C ARG A 442 -30.09 -0.08 5.99
N PHE A 443 -31.15 -0.66 6.54
CA PHE A 443 -32.14 0.10 7.31
C PHE A 443 -31.54 0.66 8.59
N LYS A 444 -30.62 -0.07 9.25
CA LYS A 444 -29.82 0.47 10.35
C LYS A 444 -29.06 1.72 9.89
N ALA A 445 -28.28 1.66 8.81
CA ALA A 445 -27.52 2.80 8.31
C ALA A 445 -28.41 4.02 7.95
N ILE A 446 -29.54 3.80 7.28
CA ILE A 446 -30.52 4.85 6.96
C ILE A 446 -31.06 5.50 8.23
N LYS A 447 -31.44 4.71 9.23
CA LYS A 447 -31.95 5.21 10.51
C LYS A 447 -30.93 6.11 11.22
N TYR A 448 -29.66 5.71 11.25
CA TYR A 448 -28.59 6.53 11.80
C TYR A 448 -28.38 7.82 10.99
N ALA A 449 -28.42 7.76 9.65
CA ALA A 449 -28.31 8.95 8.80
C ALA A 449 -29.46 9.94 9.05
N ILE A 450 -30.70 9.47 9.17
CA ILE A 450 -31.86 10.29 9.53
C ILE A 450 -31.67 10.92 10.91
N ASN A 451 -31.20 10.16 11.90
CA ASN A 451 -30.95 10.70 13.24
C ASN A 451 -29.88 11.79 13.23
N ILE A 452 -28.77 11.56 12.53
CA ILE A 452 -27.68 12.54 12.40
C ILE A 452 -28.19 13.83 11.77
N LEU A 453 -28.88 13.73 10.63
CA LEU A 453 -29.36 14.88 9.88
C LEU A 453 -30.53 15.58 10.56
N GLY A 454 -31.43 14.84 11.21
CA GLY A 454 -32.52 15.38 12.02
C GLY A 454 -31.99 16.22 13.18
N ASN A 455 -31.03 15.68 13.94
CA ASN A 455 -30.37 16.40 15.04
C ASN A 455 -29.60 17.64 14.55
N ALA A 456 -28.93 17.55 13.40
CA ALA A 456 -28.26 18.68 12.77
C ALA A 456 -29.25 19.76 12.31
N SER A 457 -30.47 19.38 11.94
CA SER A 457 -31.53 20.29 11.47
C SER A 457 -32.17 21.12 12.60
N VAL A 458 -32.07 20.68 13.86
CA VAL A 458 -32.69 21.36 15.03
C VAL A 458 -31.76 22.39 15.69
N ARG A 459 -30.56 22.61 15.15
CA ARG A 459 -29.62 23.60 15.71
C ARG A 459 -30.25 24.98 15.80
N LYS A 460 -30.03 25.68 16.92
CA LYS A 460 -30.54 27.05 17.18
C LYS A 460 -30.26 28.01 16.00
N ASN A 461 -29.11 27.84 15.34
CA ASN A 461 -28.75 28.60 14.16
C ASN A 461 -29.64 28.20 12.96
N VAL A 462 -29.80 26.92 12.64
CA VAL A 462 -30.68 26.44 11.54
C VAL A 462 -32.15 26.87 11.73
N LEU A 463 -32.60 27.06 12.97
CA LEU A 463 -34.01 27.27 13.31
C LEU A 463 -34.56 28.72 13.33
N ARG A 464 -33.75 29.78 13.07
CA ARG A 464 -34.13 31.23 12.91
C ARG A 464 -34.06 32.17 14.13
N GLU A 465 -33.37 31.86 15.23
CA GLU A 465 -33.32 32.81 16.38
C GLU A 465 -31.99 33.58 16.56
N SER A 466 -30.88 33.15 15.96
CA SER A 466 -29.60 33.85 16.03
C SER A 466 -29.25 34.53 14.70
N LYS A 467 -28.76 35.78 14.76
CA LYS A 467 -28.25 36.55 13.60
C LYS A 467 -26.86 36.09 13.13
N GLU A 468 -26.35 35.00 13.67
CA GLU A 468 -25.02 34.45 13.37
C GLU A 468 -25.20 33.22 12.50
N TRP A 469 -25.29 33.46 11.19
CA TRP A 469 -25.37 32.41 10.20
C TRP A 469 -24.08 32.34 9.39
N GLU A 470 -23.43 31.18 9.40
CA GLU A 470 -22.47 30.84 8.36
C GLU A 470 -23.23 30.19 7.19
N ALA A 471 -23.54 30.97 6.14
CA ALA A 471 -24.21 30.51 4.91
C ALA A 471 -23.52 29.31 4.20
N ARG A 472 -22.34 28.92 4.68
CA ARG A 472 -21.63 27.71 4.26
C ARG A 472 -22.21 26.46 4.92
N GLU A 473 -22.55 26.48 6.20
CA GLU A 473 -23.02 25.28 6.90
C GLU A 473 -24.41 24.83 6.44
N GLU A 474 -25.31 25.77 6.15
CA GLU A 474 -26.62 25.42 5.60
C GLU A 474 -26.49 24.72 4.25
N ARG A 475 -25.66 25.25 3.34
CA ARG A 475 -25.44 24.63 2.03
C ARG A 475 -24.88 23.21 2.14
N ARG A 476 -24.01 22.98 3.14
CA ARG A 476 -23.47 21.65 3.42
C ARG A 476 -24.52 20.71 4.00
N LEU A 477 -25.31 21.16 4.98
CA LEU A 477 -26.40 20.36 5.53
C LEU A 477 -27.43 20.03 4.43
N ALA A 478 -27.84 21.02 3.64
CA ALA A 478 -28.76 20.87 2.51
C ALA A 478 -28.29 19.79 1.53
N SER A 479 -27.00 19.79 1.18
CA SER A 479 -26.44 18.81 0.26
C SER A 479 -26.52 17.38 0.82
N HIS A 480 -26.35 17.18 2.13
CA HIS A 480 -26.55 15.87 2.75
C HIS A 480 -28.04 15.47 2.82
N LEU A 481 -28.95 16.42 3.08
CA LEU A 481 -30.40 16.17 3.10
C LEU A 481 -30.91 15.75 1.73
N GLU A 482 -30.51 16.46 0.67
CA GLU A 482 -30.84 16.13 -0.72
C GLU A 482 -30.35 14.73 -1.08
N TYR A 483 -29.12 14.42 -0.67
CA TYR A 483 -28.53 13.11 -0.90
C TYR A 483 -29.33 12.01 -0.19
N LEU A 484 -29.65 12.18 1.10
CA LEU A 484 -30.48 11.23 1.84
C LEU A 484 -31.84 11.03 1.15
N HIS A 485 -32.51 12.12 0.79
CA HIS A 485 -33.83 12.08 0.13
C HIS A 485 -33.79 11.27 -1.17
N GLN A 486 -32.78 11.51 -2.03
CA GLN A 486 -32.62 10.80 -3.30
C GLN A 486 -32.57 9.26 -3.13
N TYR A 487 -31.88 8.78 -2.10
CA TYR A 487 -31.68 7.34 -1.87
C TYR A 487 -32.70 6.71 -0.92
N LEU A 488 -33.36 7.50 -0.09
CA LEU A 488 -34.46 7.04 0.77
C LEU A 488 -35.76 6.87 -0.03
N LYS A 489 -36.05 7.76 -0.98
CA LYS A 489 -37.30 7.79 -1.75
C LYS A 489 -37.71 6.44 -2.36
N PRO A 490 -36.82 5.66 -3.03
CA PRO A 490 -37.17 4.35 -3.57
C PRO A 490 -37.41 3.26 -2.51
N LEU A 491 -36.93 3.49 -1.28
CA LEU A 491 -36.97 2.53 -0.16
C LEU A 491 -38.02 2.89 0.90
N PHE A 492 -38.66 4.05 0.78
CA PHE A 492 -39.47 4.66 1.82
C PHE A 492 -40.54 3.71 2.37
N SER A 493 -41.33 3.10 1.49
CA SER A 493 -42.40 2.17 1.89
C SER A 493 -41.85 0.95 2.65
N ALA A 494 -40.77 0.34 2.16
CA ALA A 494 -40.16 -0.83 2.80
C ALA A 494 -39.48 -0.48 4.14
N PHE A 495 -38.85 0.69 4.22
CA PHE A 495 -38.17 1.16 5.43
C PHE A 495 -39.19 1.43 6.55
N PHE A 496 -40.24 2.21 6.29
CA PHE A 496 -41.23 2.55 7.31
C PHE A 496 -42.23 1.41 7.61
N GLN A 497 -42.46 0.47 6.70
CA GLN A 497 -43.24 -0.75 7.01
C GLN A 497 -42.55 -1.63 8.07
N GLY A 498 -41.21 -1.59 8.16
CA GLY A 498 -40.44 -2.31 9.18
C GLY A 498 -40.37 -1.60 10.53
N GLU A 499 -40.77 -0.33 10.60
CA GLU A 499 -40.70 0.50 11.79
C GLU A 499 -42.11 0.61 12.41
N ARG A 500 -42.30 0.11 13.64
CA ARG A 500 -43.60 0.25 14.33
C ARG A 500 -43.79 1.70 14.79
N GLU A 501 -44.90 2.34 14.41
CA GLU A 501 -45.21 3.77 14.67
C GLU A 501 -44.97 4.20 16.13
N PHE A 502 -45.25 3.33 17.11
CA PHE A 502 -45.10 3.63 18.53
C PHE A 502 -43.71 3.37 19.11
N GLU A 503 -42.82 2.62 18.42
CA GLU A 503 -41.47 2.31 18.91
C GLU A 503 -40.41 3.34 18.48
N ASN A 504 -40.72 4.24 17.53
CA ASN A 504 -39.74 5.18 16.97
C ASN A 504 -40.26 6.61 16.77
N GLN A 505 -40.93 7.19 17.78
CA GLN A 505 -41.36 8.59 17.78
C GLN A 505 -40.21 9.56 17.43
N ILE A 506 -39.00 9.29 17.95
CA ILE A 506 -37.77 10.07 17.67
C ILE A 506 -37.44 10.10 16.16
N LEU A 507 -37.64 8.98 15.45
CA LEU A 507 -37.36 8.90 14.02
C LEU A 507 -38.32 9.81 13.23
N PHE A 508 -39.61 9.81 13.57
CA PHE A 508 -40.59 10.68 12.94
C PHE A 508 -40.32 12.17 13.23
N ASP A 509 -39.91 12.51 14.45
CA ASP A 509 -39.49 13.87 14.79
C ASP A 509 -38.29 14.32 13.94
N HIS A 510 -37.30 13.45 13.73
CA HIS A 510 -36.16 13.74 12.86
C HIS A 510 -36.55 13.91 11.40
N VAL A 511 -37.44 13.07 10.87
CA VAL A 511 -37.98 13.22 9.50
C VAL A 511 -38.71 14.55 9.36
N TYR A 512 -39.53 14.92 10.35
CA TYR A 512 -40.22 16.22 10.38
C TYR A 512 -39.24 17.39 10.39
N ASN A 513 -38.18 17.31 11.19
CA ASN A 513 -37.14 18.35 11.22
C ASN A 513 -36.42 18.50 9.88
N ILE A 514 -36.13 17.39 9.18
CA ILE A 514 -35.56 17.40 7.83
C ILE A 514 -36.53 18.06 6.84
N ALA A 515 -37.81 17.68 6.86
CA ALA A 515 -38.84 18.26 6.00
C ALA A 515 -38.98 19.78 6.19
N LEU A 516 -38.85 20.28 7.42
CA LEU A 516 -38.85 21.71 7.71
C LEU A 516 -37.69 22.45 7.03
N VAL A 517 -36.51 21.84 6.90
CA VAL A 517 -35.37 22.46 6.20
C VAL A 517 -35.69 22.60 4.71
N PHE A 518 -36.18 21.55 4.06
CA PHE A 518 -36.61 21.61 2.66
C PHE A 518 -37.70 22.67 2.43
N PHE A 519 -38.72 22.70 3.29
CA PHE A 519 -39.80 23.67 3.22
C PHE A 519 -39.26 25.12 3.27
N ARG A 520 -38.30 25.38 4.15
CA ARG A 520 -37.67 26.71 4.30
C ARG A 520 -36.79 27.09 3.11
N GLN A 521 -36.24 26.12 2.40
CA GLN A 521 -35.48 26.32 1.16
C GLN A 521 -36.38 26.47 -0.08
N GLY A 522 -37.71 26.41 0.08
CA GLY A 522 -38.66 26.47 -1.04
C GLY A 522 -38.80 25.15 -1.81
N LYS A 523 -38.26 24.06 -1.26
CA LYS A 523 -38.34 22.69 -1.81
C LYS A 523 -39.57 21.98 -1.26
N TYR A 524 -40.75 22.46 -1.65
CA TYR A 524 -42.02 22.03 -1.08
C TYR A 524 -42.38 20.58 -1.42
N ASP A 525 -42.01 20.12 -2.62
CA ASP A 525 -42.29 18.74 -3.05
C ASP A 525 -41.47 17.74 -2.24
N GLU A 526 -40.20 18.04 -1.99
CA GLU A 526 -39.30 17.24 -1.16
C GLU A 526 -39.64 17.32 0.33
N ALA A 527 -40.25 18.42 0.79
CA ALA A 527 -40.73 18.53 2.16
C ALA A 527 -42.02 17.73 2.43
N MET A 528 -42.86 17.57 1.40
CA MET A 528 -44.12 16.82 1.50
C MET A 528 -43.93 15.31 1.29
N GLN A 529 -42.88 14.91 0.56
CA GLN A 529 -42.48 13.51 0.33
C GLN A 529 -41.62 13.00 1.48
#